data_AF-A0A0W2WYZ8-F1
#
_entry.id   AF-A0A0W2WYZ8-F1
#
_cell.length_a   1.000
_cell.length_b   1.000
_cell.length_c   1.000
_cell.angle_alpha   90.00
_cell.angle_beta   90.00
_cell.angle_gamma   90.00
#
_symmetry.space_group_name_H-M   'P 1'
#
loop_
_entity.id
_entity.type
_entity.pdbx_description
1 polymer ?
#
loop_
_entity_poly.entity_id
_entity_poly.type
_entity_poly.pdbx_seq_one_letter_code
_entity_poly.pdbx_strand_id
1 'polypeptide(L)'
;MKQPGEELQETVTELDDRAVVDYLLRNPEFFIRNARVVEEMRVPHPVRGTVSLVEWHMARARNHISQLEENMTLLMEQASTNESLFYRLLHLQARLASAHSLDEFLSRFHRWARELGLAGATIRLFPDRWRIGAPSGFTHLALSRQAFEPLRIQRLGHEHHYLGPLNGPELLVVLPEAKAIGSVAMSLMGRDGDLGVILFTSRDAHHYEQGQATHLLQEIALMLPELLERWIERV
;
A
#
# COMPACT_ATOMS: atom_id res chain seq x y z
N MET A 1 28.35 87.34 -17.31
CA MET A 1 28.97 86.68 -16.14
C MET A 1 28.20 85.37 -15.94
N LYS A 2 28.74 84.17 -16.27
CA LYS A 2 29.40 83.18 -15.36
C LYS A 2 28.79 83.23 -13.93
N GLN A 3 28.32 82.14 -13.29
CA GLN A 3 28.73 80.72 -13.33
C GLN A 3 27.66 79.85 -12.56
N PRO A 4 27.85 78.53 -12.28
CA PRO A 4 26.97 77.45 -12.76
C PRO A 4 26.48 76.47 -11.66
N GLY A 5 25.81 75.39 -12.08
CA GLY A 5 26.03 74.05 -11.55
C GLY A 5 25.15 73.58 -10.40
N GLU A 6 24.32 72.58 -10.69
CA GLU A 6 24.11 71.41 -9.84
C GLU A 6 23.43 70.34 -10.70
N GLU A 7 24.27 69.57 -11.42
CA GLU A 7 23.86 68.27 -11.96
C GLU A 7 23.69 67.32 -10.77
N LEU A 8 22.43 67.08 -10.39
CA LEU A 8 22.09 66.00 -9.48
C LEU A 8 22.35 64.67 -10.20
N GLN A 9 23.56 64.15 -10.03
CA GLN A 9 23.86 62.74 -10.25
C GLN A 9 22.98 61.91 -9.31
N GLU A 10 21.87 61.38 -9.85
CA GLU A 10 21.14 60.29 -9.21
C GLU A 10 22.09 59.11 -9.07
N THR A 11 22.61 58.92 -7.86
CA THR A 11 23.31 57.71 -7.46
C THR A 11 22.34 56.56 -7.60
N VAL A 12 22.51 55.77 -8.66
CA VAL A 12 21.86 54.48 -8.82
C VAL A 12 22.41 53.56 -7.71
N THR A 13 21.80 53.61 -6.54
CA THR A 13 21.96 52.56 -5.53
C THR A 13 21.48 51.27 -6.16
N GLU A 14 22.40 50.32 -6.38
CA GLU A 14 22.04 48.94 -6.72
C GLU A 14 21.10 48.43 -5.63
N LEU A 15 19.82 48.31 -5.96
CA LEU A 15 18.80 47.79 -5.09
C LEU A 15 19.06 46.29 -4.89
N ASP A 16 19.22 45.86 -3.65
CA ASP A 16 19.27 44.44 -3.28
C ASP A 16 17.88 43.79 -3.48
N ASP A 17 17.85 42.54 -3.93
CA ASP A 17 16.63 41.77 -4.20
C ASP A 17 15.69 41.79 -3.00
N ARG A 18 16.25 41.72 -1.78
CA ARG A 18 15.48 41.77 -0.53
C ARG A 18 14.78 43.11 -0.33
N ALA A 19 15.45 44.22 -0.63
CA ALA A 19 14.87 45.55 -0.53
C ALA A 19 13.72 45.74 -1.52
N VAL A 20 13.86 45.17 -2.74
CA VAL A 20 12.80 45.18 -3.75
C VAL A 20 11.60 44.33 -3.31
N VAL A 21 11.84 43.12 -2.80
CA VAL A 21 10.77 42.24 -2.28
C VAL A 21 10.02 42.90 -1.13
N ASP A 22 10.73 43.44 -0.13
CA ASP A 22 10.12 44.11 1.02
C ASP A 22 9.31 45.34 0.60
N TYR A 23 9.80 46.10 -0.37
CA TYR A 23 9.07 47.23 -0.93
C TYR A 23 7.75 46.79 -1.60
N LEU A 24 7.79 45.76 -2.44
CA LEU A 24 6.60 45.23 -3.13
C LEU A 24 5.57 44.65 -2.15
N LEU A 25 6.02 43.96 -1.10
CA LEU A 25 5.13 43.43 -0.06
C LEU A 25 4.44 44.54 0.75
N ARG A 26 5.15 45.64 1.04
CA ARG A 26 4.59 46.82 1.73
C ARG A 26 3.68 47.66 0.83
N ASN A 27 3.70 47.44 -0.48
CA ASN A 27 2.96 48.21 -1.48
C ASN A 27 2.16 47.30 -2.43
N PRO A 28 1.10 46.61 -1.96
CA PRO A 28 0.36 45.63 -2.77
C PRO A 28 -0.27 46.22 -4.05
N GLU A 29 -0.66 47.49 -4.02
CA GLU A 29 -1.22 48.22 -5.17
C GLU A 29 -0.19 48.62 -6.24
N PHE A 30 1.10 48.31 -6.04
CA PHE A 30 2.18 48.73 -6.93
C PHE A 30 1.95 48.29 -8.38
N PHE A 31 1.53 47.04 -8.59
CA PHE A 31 1.31 46.51 -9.95
C PHE A 31 0.10 47.14 -10.65
N ILE A 32 -0.93 47.54 -9.90
CA ILE A 32 -2.10 48.24 -10.44
C ILE A 32 -1.71 49.66 -10.86
N ARG A 33 -0.99 50.39 -9.99
CA ARG A 33 -0.51 51.75 -10.30
C ARG A 33 0.45 51.79 -11.49
N ASN A 34 1.19 50.72 -11.71
CA ASN A 34 2.22 50.62 -12.76
C ASN A 34 1.87 49.61 -13.86
N ALA A 35 0.58 49.37 -14.13
CA ALA A 35 0.11 48.32 -15.04
C ALA A 35 0.82 48.32 -16.42
N ARG A 36 1.04 49.51 -17.02
CA ARG A 36 1.74 49.64 -18.30
C ARG A 36 3.17 49.08 -18.28
N VAL A 37 3.88 49.26 -17.17
CA VAL A 37 5.26 48.75 -17.01
C VAL A 37 5.26 47.24 -16.79
N VAL A 38 4.25 46.72 -16.09
CA VAL A 38 4.08 45.28 -15.85
C VAL A 38 3.85 44.51 -17.16
N GLU A 39 3.13 45.10 -18.11
CA GLU A 39 2.95 44.54 -19.46
C GLU A 39 4.27 44.45 -20.26
N GLU A 40 5.20 45.35 -19.99
CA GLU A 40 6.53 45.37 -20.60
C GLU A 40 7.52 44.43 -19.89
N MET A 41 7.22 43.98 -18.65
CA MET A 41 8.08 43.05 -17.92
C MET A 41 8.20 41.71 -18.67
N ARG A 42 9.44 41.24 -18.78
CA ARG A 42 9.77 39.96 -19.40
C ARG A 42 10.52 39.11 -18.40
N VAL A 43 10.01 37.90 -18.15
CA VAL A 43 10.66 36.89 -17.33
C VAL A 43 11.34 35.89 -18.26
N PRO A 44 12.65 35.64 -18.11
CA PRO A 44 13.33 34.59 -18.86
C PRO A 44 12.67 33.23 -18.61
N HIS A 45 12.24 32.57 -19.67
CA HIS A 45 11.66 31.23 -19.61
C HIS A 45 12.63 30.23 -20.26
N PRO A 46 13.10 29.19 -19.55
CA PRO A 46 14.19 28.31 -20.00
C PRO A 46 13.91 27.61 -21.34
N VAL A 47 12.64 27.43 -21.71
CA VAL A 47 12.21 26.77 -22.97
C VAL A 47 11.63 27.75 -24.00
N ARG A 48 11.17 28.95 -23.58
CA ARG A 48 10.42 29.89 -24.45
C ARG A 48 11.13 31.22 -24.66
N GLY A 49 12.37 31.37 -24.19
CA GLY A 49 13.14 32.61 -24.26
C GLY A 49 12.70 33.62 -23.19
N THR A 50 11.66 34.40 -23.48
CA THR A 50 11.13 35.43 -22.58
C THR A 50 9.62 35.49 -22.66
N VAL A 51 8.94 35.47 -21.50
CA VAL A 51 7.47 35.51 -21.38
C VAL A 51 7.04 36.70 -20.52
N SER A 52 5.78 37.11 -20.62
CA SER A 52 5.23 38.12 -19.71
C SER A 52 5.24 37.62 -18.25
N LEU A 53 5.38 38.53 -17.27
CA LEU A 53 5.28 38.19 -15.85
C LEU A 53 3.95 37.51 -15.51
N VAL A 54 2.84 37.96 -16.12
CA VAL A 54 1.51 37.36 -15.94
C VAL A 54 1.46 35.95 -16.52
N GLU A 55 2.01 35.76 -17.72
CA GLU A 55 2.09 34.44 -18.37
C GLU A 55 2.94 33.47 -17.54
N TRP A 56 4.05 33.95 -16.97
CA TRP A 56 4.91 33.16 -16.09
C TRP A 56 4.18 32.71 -14.82
N HIS A 57 3.47 33.63 -14.15
CA HIS A 57 2.65 33.31 -12.97
C HIS A 57 1.51 32.34 -13.31
N MET A 58 0.80 32.55 -14.42
CA MET A 58 -0.27 31.64 -14.87
C MET A 58 0.27 30.25 -15.21
N ALA A 59 1.42 30.16 -15.88
CA ALA A 59 2.05 28.88 -16.20
C ALA A 59 2.43 28.12 -14.91
N ARG A 60 3.01 28.81 -13.93
CA ARG A 60 3.36 28.20 -12.64
C ARG A 60 2.13 27.77 -11.85
N ALA A 61 1.07 28.58 -11.84
CA ALA A 61 -0.19 28.23 -11.20
C ALA A 61 -0.84 27.00 -11.85
N ARG A 62 -0.88 26.93 -13.20
CA ARG A 62 -1.36 25.76 -13.93
C ARG A 62 -0.57 24.50 -13.60
N ASN A 63 0.76 24.57 -13.59
CA ASN A 63 1.60 23.44 -13.20
C ASN A 63 1.31 22.97 -11.77
N HIS A 64 1.10 23.90 -10.84
CA HIS A 64 0.75 23.56 -9.47
C HIS A 64 -0.63 22.89 -9.37
N ILE A 65 -1.62 23.39 -10.11
CA ILE A 65 -2.95 22.77 -10.18
C ILE A 65 -2.84 21.35 -10.75
N SER A 66 -2.13 21.17 -11.87
CA SER A 66 -1.94 19.83 -12.46
C SER A 66 -1.27 18.86 -11.48
N GLN A 67 -0.25 19.31 -10.74
CA GLN A 67 0.38 18.48 -9.71
C GLN A 67 -0.59 18.10 -8.58
N LEU A 68 -1.46 19.01 -8.16
CA LEU A 68 -2.48 18.75 -7.15
C LEU A 68 -3.55 17.78 -7.66
N GLU A 69 -3.98 17.92 -8.91
CA GLU A 69 -4.92 17.01 -9.57
C GLU A 69 -4.36 15.59 -9.65
N GLU A 70 -3.10 15.43 -10.09
CA GLU A 70 -2.41 14.13 -10.11
C GLU A 70 -2.34 13.49 -8.72
N ASN A 71 -1.97 14.28 -7.70
CA ASN A 71 -1.92 13.79 -6.32
C ASN A 71 -3.31 13.37 -5.81
N MET A 72 -4.37 14.12 -6.17
CA MET A 72 -5.74 13.77 -5.81
C MET A 72 -6.19 12.48 -6.49
N THR A 73 -5.87 12.28 -7.77
CA THR A 73 -6.15 11.04 -8.49
C THR A 73 -5.48 9.85 -7.80
N LEU A 74 -4.20 9.95 -7.44
CA LEU A 74 -3.48 8.90 -6.72
C LEU A 74 -4.14 8.55 -5.37
N LEU A 75 -4.53 9.57 -4.60
CA LEU A 75 -5.21 9.37 -3.32
C LEU A 75 -6.59 8.71 -3.50
N MET A 76 -7.33 9.09 -4.53
CA MET A 76 -8.63 8.47 -4.86
C MET A 76 -8.48 7.01 -5.29
N GLU A 77 -7.48 6.68 -6.09
CA GLU A 77 -7.18 5.29 -6.49
C GLU A 77 -6.81 4.43 -5.27
N GLN A 78 -5.99 4.97 -4.36
CA GLN A 78 -5.65 4.30 -3.09
C GLN A 78 -6.89 4.11 -2.22
N ALA A 79 -7.73 5.14 -2.08
CA ALA A 79 -8.97 5.07 -1.30
C ALA A 79 -9.93 4.00 -1.86
N SER A 80 -10.13 3.97 -3.17
CA SER A 80 -11.00 2.99 -3.83
C SER A 80 -10.48 1.55 -3.67
N THR A 81 -9.16 1.36 -3.79
CA THR A 81 -8.54 0.05 -3.57
C THR A 81 -8.72 -0.40 -2.12
N ASN A 82 -8.46 0.49 -1.15
CA ASN A 82 -8.63 0.20 0.27
C ASN A 82 -10.09 -0.10 0.64
N GLU A 83 -11.04 0.65 0.07
CA GLU A 83 -12.46 0.41 0.26
C GLU A 83 -12.86 -0.98 -0.25
N SER A 84 -12.40 -1.37 -1.44
CA SER A 84 -12.64 -2.72 -1.98
C SER A 84 -12.06 -3.82 -1.07
N LEU A 85 -10.84 -3.63 -0.57
CA LEU A 85 -10.20 -4.58 0.35
C LEU A 85 -11.00 -4.70 1.67
N PHE A 86 -11.43 -3.57 2.23
CA PHE A 86 -12.23 -3.53 3.45
C PHE A 86 -13.55 -4.30 3.29
N TYR A 87 -14.31 -4.04 2.22
CA TYR A 87 -15.56 -4.77 1.99
C TYR A 87 -15.32 -6.27 1.76
N ARG A 88 -14.25 -6.67 1.07
CA ARG A 88 -13.88 -8.08 0.90
C ARG A 88 -13.63 -8.76 2.25
N LEU A 89 -12.88 -8.11 3.14
CA LEU A 89 -12.61 -8.60 4.50
C LEU A 89 -13.89 -8.71 5.33
N LEU A 90 -14.72 -7.66 5.30
CA LEU A 90 -15.97 -7.62 6.05
C LEU A 90 -16.93 -8.74 5.61
N HIS A 91 -17.09 -8.94 4.31
CA HIS A 91 -17.90 -10.02 3.75
C HIS A 91 -17.34 -11.40 4.09
N LEU A 92 -16.02 -11.57 4.03
CA LEU A 92 -15.38 -12.83 4.43
C LEU A 92 -15.65 -13.11 5.91
N GLN A 93 -15.41 -12.14 6.79
CA GLN A 93 -15.62 -12.30 8.23
C GLN A 93 -17.08 -12.67 8.55
N ALA A 94 -18.06 -11.98 7.97
CA ALA A 94 -19.48 -12.31 8.16
C ALA A 94 -19.84 -13.71 7.63
N ARG A 95 -19.29 -14.10 6.47
CA ARG A 95 -19.48 -15.44 5.91
C ARG A 95 -18.89 -16.53 6.79
N LEU A 96 -17.72 -16.30 7.37
CA LEU A 96 -17.06 -17.26 8.25
C LEU A 96 -17.73 -17.35 9.63
N ALA A 97 -18.11 -16.20 10.21
CA ALA A 97 -18.79 -16.14 11.50
C ALA A 97 -20.16 -16.84 11.50
N SER A 98 -20.82 -16.91 10.35
CA SER A 98 -22.11 -17.60 10.18
C SER A 98 -22.00 -19.12 9.93
N ALA A 99 -20.81 -19.71 10.05
CA ALA A 99 -20.65 -21.16 10.02
C ALA A 99 -21.18 -21.81 11.31
N HIS A 100 -21.73 -23.03 11.18
CA HIS A 100 -22.31 -23.83 12.27
C HIS A 100 -21.38 -24.96 12.72
N SER A 101 -20.31 -25.23 11.96
CA SER A 101 -19.24 -26.16 12.32
C SER A 101 -17.89 -25.68 11.76
N LEU A 102 -16.80 -26.26 12.27
CA LEU A 102 -15.47 -25.98 11.73
C LEU A 102 -15.32 -26.45 10.27
N ASP A 103 -15.87 -27.61 9.91
CA ASP A 103 -15.85 -28.08 8.52
C ASP A 103 -16.57 -27.12 7.58
N GLU A 104 -17.72 -26.57 8.02
CA GLU A 104 -18.44 -25.56 7.26
C GLU A 104 -17.61 -24.27 7.14
N PHE A 105 -16.96 -23.85 8.22
CA PHE A 105 -16.05 -22.69 8.23
C PHE A 105 -14.92 -22.87 7.20
N LEU A 106 -14.22 -24.01 7.23
CA LEU A 106 -13.12 -24.32 6.32
C LEU A 106 -13.59 -24.42 4.86
N SER A 107 -14.75 -25.04 4.64
CA SER A 107 -15.37 -25.14 3.31
C SER A 107 -15.75 -23.77 2.75
N ARG A 108 -16.32 -22.87 3.58
CA ARG A 108 -16.63 -21.49 3.21
C ARG A 108 -15.38 -20.67 2.90
N PHE A 109 -14.32 -20.83 3.70
CA PHE A 109 -13.02 -20.18 3.46
C PHE A 109 -12.40 -20.65 2.13
N HIS A 110 -12.37 -21.95 1.90
CA HIS A 110 -11.88 -22.54 0.66
C HIS A 110 -12.69 -22.06 -0.56
N ARG A 111 -14.03 -22.07 -0.48
CA ARG A 111 -14.90 -21.60 -1.56
C ARG A 111 -14.74 -20.12 -1.84
N TRP A 112 -14.57 -19.29 -0.82
CA TRP A 112 -14.30 -17.87 -0.99
C TRP A 112 -13.02 -17.64 -1.81
N ALA A 113 -11.96 -18.39 -1.55
CA ALA A 113 -10.75 -18.31 -2.37
C ALA A 113 -11.00 -18.75 -3.83
N ARG A 114 -11.80 -19.80 -4.05
CA ARG A 114 -12.20 -20.24 -5.40
C ARG A 114 -12.98 -19.16 -6.16
N GLU A 115 -13.85 -18.42 -5.48
CA GLU A 115 -14.61 -17.29 -6.06
C GLU A 115 -13.69 -16.16 -6.52
N LEU A 116 -12.49 -16.03 -5.94
CA LEU A 116 -11.44 -15.10 -6.37
C LEU A 116 -10.57 -15.63 -7.52
N GLY A 117 -10.90 -16.80 -8.08
CA GLY A 117 -10.14 -17.44 -9.16
C GLY A 117 -8.93 -18.26 -8.69
N LEU A 118 -8.77 -18.43 -7.37
CA LEU A 118 -7.67 -19.21 -6.80
C LEU A 118 -7.96 -20.72 -6.89
N ALA A 119 -6.92 -21.53 -6.77
CA ALA A 119 -7.07 -22.98 -6.67
C ALA A 119 -7.75 -23.39 -5.35
N GLY A 120 -7.52 -22.65 -4.26
CA GLY A 120 -8.17 -22.83 -2.98
C GLY A 120 -7.42 -22.15 -1.84
N ALA A 121 -8.01 -22.21 -0.65
CA ALA A 121 -7.36 -21.80 0.60
C ALA A 121 -7.37 -22.93 1.63
N THR A 122 -6.32 -22.99 2.46
CA THR A 122 -6.11 -24.02 3.47
C THR A 122 -5.53 -23.39 4.73
N ILE A 123 -5.97 -23.91 5.88
CA ILE A 123 -5.47 -23.54 7.21
C ILE A 123 -4.71 -24.72 7.78
N ARG A 124 -3.54 -24.45 8.35
CA ARG A 124 -2.69 -25.41 9.05
C ARG A 124 -2.37 -24.84 10.44
N LEU A 125 -2.56 -25.62 11.48
CA LEU A 125 -2.44 -25.17 12.88
C LEU A 125 -1.27 -25.85 13.57
N PHE A 126 -0.55 -25.09 14.40
CA PHE A 126 0.51 -25.66 15.21
C PHE A 126 -0.08 -26.34 16.47
N PRO A 127 0.10 -27.66 16.66
CA PRO A 127 -0.56 -28.41 17.73
C PRO A 127 -0.12 -28.01 19.14
N ASP A 128 1.01 -27.32 19.29
CA ASP A 128 1.47 -26.73 20.55
C ASP A 128 0.68 -25.49 20.97
N ARG A 129 -0.12 -24.91 20.07
CA ARG A 129 -0.97 -23.73 20.33
C ARG A 129 -2.46 -24.01 20.28
N TRP A 130 -2.87 -25.19 19.81
CA TRP A 130 -4.27 -25.53 19.57
C TRP A 130 -4.61 -26.96 20.00
N ARG A 131 -5.72 -27.14 20.71
CA ARG A 131 -6.24 -28.46 21.10
C ARG A 131 -6.98 -29.16 19.96
N ILE A 132 -6.22 -29.63 18.97
CA ILE A 132 -6.74 -30.32 17.76
C ILE A 132 -6.84 -31.85 17.88
N GLY A 133 -6.34 -32.42 18.99
CA GLY A 133 -6.44 -33.85 19.31
C GLY A 133 -7.83 -34.23 19.83
N ALA A 134 -7.98 -35.41 20.43
CA ALA A 134 -9.23 -35.75 21.11
C ALA A 134 -9.55 -34.72 22.23
N PRO A 135 -10.80 -34.26 22.39
CA PRO A 135 -12.03 -34.74 21.73
C PRO A 135 -12.41 -34.00 20.43
N SER A 136 -11.63 -33.02 19.96
CA SER A 136 -12.02 -32.17 18.81
C SER A 136 -11.90 -32.88 17.45
N GLY A 137 -10.92 -33.78 17.28
CA GLY A 137 -10.81 -34.64 16.10
C GLY A 137 -10.29 -33.94 14.83
N PHE A 138 -9.70 -32.74 14.97
CA PHE A 138 -9.22 -31.92 13.84
C PHE A 138 -7.72 -32.09 13.55
N THR A 139 -7.19 -33.30 13.78
CA THR A 139 -5.76 -33.62 13.58
C THR A 139 -5.31 -33.44 12.14
N HIS A 140 -6.23 -33.48 11.16
CA HIS A 140 -5.96 -33.18 9.77
C HIS A 140 -5.47 -31.74 9.54
N LEU A 141 -5.72 -30.80 10.47
CA LEU A 141 -5.19 -29.44 10.42
C LEU A 141 -3.77 -29.31 10.98
N ALA A 142 -3.26 -30.33 11.67
CA ALA A 142 -1.99 -30.29 12.38
C ALA A 142 -0.80 -30.08 11.43
N LEU A 143 0.02 -29.08 11.71
CA LEU A 143 1.33 -28.87 11.11
C LEU A 143 2.38 -28.92 12.21
N SER A 144 3.32 -29.86 12.11
CA SER A 144 4.43 -29.92 13.05
C SER A 144 5.33 -28.69 12.87
N ARG A 145 5.55 -27.93 13.94
CA ARG A 145 6.47 -26.79 13.95
C ARG A 145 7.87 -27.20 13.52
N GLN A 146 8.34 -28.37 13.98
CA GLN A 146 9.65 -28.91 13.61
C GLN A 146 9.74 -29.23 12.11
N ALA A 147 8.68 -29.78 11.52
CA ALA A 147 8.65 -30.08 10.09
C ALA A 147 8.55 -28.81 9.23
N PHE A 148 7.87 -27.78 9.74
CA PHE A 148 7.70 -26.49 9.06
C PHE A 148 8.93 -25.58 9.14
N GLU A 149 9.76 -25.72 10.17
CA GLU A 149 10.88 -24.80 10.45
C GLU A 149 11.86 -24.61 9.28
N PRO A 150 12.28 -25.65 8.54
CA PRO A 150 13.14 -25.45 7.36
C PRO A 150 12.48 -24.57 6.29
N LEU A 151 11.19 -24.80 6.03
CA LEU A 151 10.40 -24.00 5.09
C LEU A 151 10.23 -22.56 5.59
N ARG A 152 10.00 -22.38 6.90
CA ARG A 152 9.93 -21.06 7.54
C ARG A 152 11.21 -20.26 7.31
N ILE A 153 12.36 -20.86 7.61
CA ILE A 153 13.66 -20.20 7.47
C ILE A 153 13.95 -19.88 5.99
N GLN A 154 13.75 -20.84 5.08
CA GLN A 154 14.14 -20.70 3.68
C GLN A 154 13.24 -19.74 2.88
N ARG A 155 11.95 -19.68 3.19
CA ARG A 155 10.97 -18.92 2.39
C ARG A 155 10.51 -17.64 3.06
N LEU A 156 10.27 -17.67 4.37
CA LEU A 156 9.79 -16.51 5.10
C LEU A 156 10.94 -15.71 5.74
N GLY A 157 11.98 -16.38 6.23
CA GLY A 157 13.07 -15.71 6.95
C GLY A 157 12.55 -14.98 8.19
N HIS A 158 12.53 -13.65 8.14
CA HIS A 158 11.97 -12.76 9.16
C HIS A 158 10.59 -12.20 8.81
N GLU A 159 10.13 -12.41 7.58
CA GLU A 159 8.83 -11.95 7.11
C GLU A 159 7.70 -12.86 7.57
N HIS A 160 6.49 -12.32 7.60
CA HIS A 160 5.29 -13.09 7.95
C HIS A 160 4.60 -13.69 6.71
N HIS A 161 4.99 -13.24 5.52
CA HIS A 161 4.37 -13.64 4.26
C HIS A 161 5.41 -14.10 3.25
N TYR A 162 5.02 -15.09 2.47
CA TYR A 162 5.78 -15.56 1.32
C TYR A 162 4.85 -15.71 0.12
N LEU A 163 5.26 -15.16 -1.02
CA LEU A 163 4.58 -15.27 -2.30
C LEU A 163 5.54 -15.92 -3.30
N GLY A 164 5.13 -17.05 -3.89
CA GLY A 164 5.93 -17.72 -4.91
C GLY A 164 5.73 -19.23 -5.01
N PRO A 165 6.56 -19.91 -5.81
CA PRO A 165 6.48 -21.35 -5.99
C PRO A 165 7.11 -22.11 -4.80
N LEU A 166 6.47 -23.21 -4.42
CA LEU A 166 7.04 -24.18 -3.47
C LEU A 166 7.45 -25.46 -4.22
N ASN A 167 8.56 -26.06 -3.79
CA ASN A 167 9.02 -27.34 -4.34
C ASN A 167 8.19 -28.52 -3.78
N GLY A 168 8.34 -29.71 -4.38
CA GLY A 168 7.58 -30.90 -4.00
C GLY A 168 7.66 -31.24 -2.50
N PRO A 169 8.88 -31.36 -1.92
CA PRO A 169 9.04 -31.58 -0.47
C PRO A 169 8.38 -30.51 0.40
N GLU A 170 8.51 -29.23 0.05
CA GLU A 170 7.87 -28.12 0.77
C GLU A 170 6.34 -28.25 0.72
N LEU A 171 5.78 -28.52 -0.46
CA LEU A 171 4.34 -28.73 -0.65
C LEU A 171 3.83 -29.92 0.16
N LEU A 172 4.58 -31.02 0.28
CA LEU A 172 4.17 -32.17 1.09
C LEU A 172 4.07 -31.83 2.58
N VAL A 173 4.87 -30.89 3.09
CA VAL A 173 4.83 -30.46 4.50
C VAL A 173 3.55 -29.65 4.79
N VAL A 174 3.19 -28.72 3.91
CA VAL A 174 2.09 -27.77 4.16
C VAL A 174 0.76 -28.16 3.52
N LEU A 175 0.79 -28.87 2.39
CA LEU A 175 -0.34 -29.19 1.52
C LEU A 175 -0.21 -30.62 0.92
N PRO A 176 -0.17 -31.68 1.75
CA PRO A 176 0.08 -33.06 1.29
C PRO A 176 -0.95 -33.59 0.28
N GLU A 177 -2.18 -33.08 0.33
CA GLU A 177 -3.29 -33.55 -0.52
C GLU A 177 -3.45 -32.72 -1.81
N ALA A 178 -2.74 -31.60 -1.94
CA ALA A 178 -2.97 -30.68 -3.04
C ALA A 178 -2.28 -31.13 -4.33
N LYS A 179 -2.95 -30.90 -5.46
CA LYS A 179 -2.47 -31.26 -6.80
C LYS A 179 -2.44 -30.02 -7.69
N ALA A 180 -1.47 -29.98 -8.60
CA ALA A 180 -1.31 -28.93 -9.61
C ALA A 180 -1.24 -27.51 -9.02
N ILE A 181 -0.33 -27.30 -8.07
CA ILE A 181 -0.01 -25.97 -7.53
C ILE A 181 1.10 -25.37 -8.37
N GLY A 182 0.85 -24.19 -8.95
CA GLY A 182 1.86 -23.38 -9.63
C GLY A 182 2.55 -22.41 -8.68
N SER A 183 1.76 -21.69 -7.87
CA SER A 183 2.28 -20.71 -6.91
C SER A 183 1.41 -20.65 -5.64
N VAL A 184 1.98 -20.14 -4.55
CA VAL A 184 1.37 -20.08 -3.22
C VAL A 184 1.57 -18.70 -2.60
N ALA A 185 0.53 -18.19 -1.95
CA ALA A 185 0.65 -17.16 -0.94
C ALA A 185 0.50 -17.79 0.44
N MET A 186 1.57 -17.72 1.23
CA MET A 186 1.68 -18.32 2.53
C MET A 186 1.83 -17.23 3.59
N SER A 187 1.07 -17.32 4.68
CA SER A 187 1.17 -16.40 5.81
C SER A 187 1.26 -17.13 7.13
N LEU A 188 2.15 -16.68 8.01
CA LEU A 188 2.07 -17.01 9.42
C LEU A 188 0.80 -16.40 10.02
N MET A 189 0.18 -17.11 10.95
CA MET A 189 -1.08 -16.75 11.57
C MET A 189 -0.85 -16.19 12.98
N GLY A 190 -1.58 -15.12 13.33
CA GLY A 190 -1.46 -14.42 14.61
C GLY A 190 -0.44 -13.28 14.60
N ARG A 191 -0.47 -12.43 15.63
CA ARG A 191 0.43 -11.27 15.75
C ARG A 191 1.90 -11.66 15.77
N ASP A 192 2.22 -12.76 16.45
CA ASP A 192 3.58 -13.29 16.59
C ASP A 192 3.90 -14.38 15.55
N GLY A 193 2.97 -14.68 14.64
CA GLY A 193 3.16 -15.70 13.60
C GLY A 193 3.31 -17.13 14.12
N ASP A 194 2.82 -17.40 15.33
CA ASP A 194 3.10 -18.63 16.07
C ASP A 194 1.89 -19.57 16.20
N LEU A 195 0.74 -19.21 15.63
CA LEU A 195 -0.51 -19.98 15.76
C LEU A 195 -0.71 -21.00 14.63
N GLY A 196 -0.13 -20.76 13.46
CA GLY A 196 -0.31 -21.63 12.32
C GLY A 196 0.10 -20.93 11.02
N VAL A 197 -0.37 -21.49 9.92
CA VAL A 197 -0.09 -21.03 8.57
C VAL A 197 -1.37 -21.04 7.74
N ILE A 198 -1.58 -19.97 6.98
CA ILE A 198 -2.64 -19.86 5.99
C ILE A 198 -2.00 -19.94 4.61
N LEU A 199 -2.59 -20.76 3.73
CA LEU A 199 -2.10 -20.93 2.38
C LEU A 199 -3.23 -20.64 1.38
N PHE A 200 -2.95 -19.78 0.42
CA PHE A 200 -3.72 -19.62 -0.81
C PHE A 200 -2.92 -20.20 -1.95
N THR A 201 -3.57 -20.94 -2.82
CA THR A 201 -2.92 -21.67 -3.91
C THR A 201 -3.45 -21.19 -5.25
N SER A 202 -2.59 -21.11 -6.26
CA SER A 202 -2.97 -20.91 -7.65
C SER A 202 -2.40 -22.03 -8.52
N ARG A 203 -3.09 -22.36 -9.62
CA ARG A 203 -2.56 -23.27 -10.65
C ARG A 203 -1.55 -22.57 -11.55
N ASP A 204 -1.58 -21.25 -11.59
CA ASP A 204 -0.65 -20.43 -12.37
C ASP A 204 0.60 -20.11 -11.54
N ALA A 205 1.76 -20.45 -12.09
CA ALA A 205 3.07 -20.23 -11.47
C ALA A 205 3.43 -18.75 -11.31
N HIS A 206 2.81 -17.86 -12.08
CA HIS A 206 3.08 -16.42 -12.06
C HIS A 206 1.98 -15.62 -11.33
N HIS A 207 1.00 -16.30 -10.75
CA HIS A 207 -0.07 -15.61 -10.02
C HIS A 207 0.45 -14.92 -8.75
N TYR A 208 1.31 -15.59 -7.99
CA TYR A 208 1.94 -15.05 -6.79
C TYR A 208 3.42 -14.82 -7.04
N GLU A 209 3.82 -13.54 -6.98
CA GLU A 209 5.18 -13.10 -7.23
C GLU A 209 5.69 -12.24 -6.07
N GLN A 210 7.01 -12.23 -5.89
CA GLN A 210 7.64 -11.36 -4.89
C GLN A 210 7.36 -9.89 -5.20
N GLY A 211 7.02 -9.11 -4.18
CA GLY A 211 6.71 -7.68 -4.31
C GLY A 211 5.22 -7.36 -4.50
N GLN A 212 4.36 -8.36 -4.72
CA GLN A 212 2.91 -8.13 -4.65
C GLN A 212 2.47 -7.76 -3.23
N ALA A 213 1.43 -6.93 -3.13
CA ALA A 213 0.91 -6.44 -1.86
C ALA A 213 0.26 -7.57 -1.03
N THR A 214 0.61 -7.66 0.26
CA THR A 214 0.14 -8.70 1.18
C THR A 214 -0.85 -8.18 2.23
N HIS A 215 -1.36 -6.95 2.11
CA HIS A 215 -2.25 -6.34 3.13
C HIS A 215 -3.49 -7.20 3.43
N LEU A 216 -4.17 -7.68 2.39
CA LEU A 216 -5.34 -8.56 2.57
C LEU A 216 -4.98 -9.85 3.31
N LEU A 217 -3.82 -10.43 2.96
CA LEU A 217 -3.31 -11.66 3.56
C LEU A 217 -2.99 -11.47 5.04
N GLN A 218 -2.37 -10.33 5.39
CA GLN A 218 -2.09 -9.94 6.77
C GLN A 218 -3.37 -9.80 7.59
N GLU A 219 -4.37 -9.07 7.10
CA GLU A 219 -5.63 -8.89 7.83
C GLU A 219 -6.37 -10.22 8.06
N ILE A 220 -6.36 -11.11 7.06
CA ILE A 220 -6.89 -12.46 7.21
C ILE A 220 -6.12 -13.25 8.26
N ALA A 221 -4.79 -13.13 8.28
CA ALA A 221 -3.92 -13.83 9.24
C ALA A 221 -4.09 -13.37 10.69
N LEU A 222 -4.49 -12.11 10.89
CA LEU A 222 -4.81 -11.56 12.20
C LEU A 222 -6.25 -11.90 12.64
N MET A 223 -7.19 -11.97 11.71
CA MET A 223 -8.61 -12.18 12.00
C MET A 223 -8.97 -13.66 12.22
N LEU A 224 -8.38 -14.59 11.46
CA LEU A 224 -8.74 -16.01 11.51
C LEU A 224 -8.60 -16.68 12.89
N PRO A 225 -7.54 -16.41 13.68
CA PRO A 225 -7.41 -17.00 15.02
C PRO A 225 -8.63 -16.81 15.92
N GLU A 226 -9.13 -15.58 16.01
CA GLU A 226 -10.28 -15.23 16.84
C GLU A 226 -11.54 -16.00 16.42
N LEU A 227 -11.73 -16.23 15.11
CA LEU A 227 -12.86 -17.01 14.62
C LEU A 227 -12.68 -18.52 14.86
N LEU A 228 -11.44 -19.02 14.82
CA LEU A 228 -11.12 -20.43 15.04
C LEU A 228 -11.32 -20.84 16.51
N GLU A 229 -11.09 -19.92 17.45
CA GLU A 229 -11.30 -20.14 18.90
C GLU A 229 -12.71 -20.57 19.27
N ARG A 230 -13.70 -20.24 18.43
CA ARG A 230 -15.08 -20.74 18.59
C ARG A 230 -15.18 -22.26 18.51
N TRP A 231 -14.24 -22.91 17.82
CA TRP A 231 -14.28 -24.35 17.51
C TRP A 231 -13.14 -25.13 18.14
N ILE A 232 -11.99 -24.50 18.33
CA ILE A 232 -10.77 -25.14 18.83
C ILE A 232 -10.19 -24.28 19.95
N GLU A 233 -10.01 -24.87 21.12
CA GLU A 233 -9.41 -24.19 22.27
C GLU A 233 -7.92 -23.91 22.05
N ARG A 234 -7.45 -22.71 22.43
CA ARG A 234 -6.02 -22.40 22.52
C ARG A 234 -5.37 -23.09 23.72
N VAL A 235 -4.09 -23.40 23.59
CA VAL A 235 -3.26 -23.98 24.67
C VAL A 235 -2.53 -22.88 25.44
#